data_AF-A0A931YPP7-F1
#
_entry.id   AF-A0A931YPP7-F1
#
_cell.length_a   1.000
_cell.length_b   1.000
_cell.length_c   1.000
_cell.angle_alpha   90.00
_cell.angle_beta   90.00
_cell.angle_gamma   90.00
#
_symmetry.space_group_name_H-M   'P 1'
#
loop_
_entity.id
_entity.type
_entity.pdbx_description
1 polymer ?
#
loop_
_entity_poly.entity_id
_entity_poly.type
_entity_poly.pdbx_seq_one_letter_code
_entity_poly.pdbx_strand_id
1 'polypeptide(L)'
;MSTLSVRLPESLHKKIKKIAKEEKVSINQFISSAAAEKVSAIITVDYLKKEAKLGKKKDFETILKKVPDVEPEPYDRLPKS
;
A
#
# COMPACT_ATOMS: atom_id res chain seq x y z
N MET A 1 -8.03 -21.95 11.21
CA MET A 1 -7.08 -20.89 11.67
C MET A 1 -6.08 -21.52 12.62
N SER A 2 -4.79 -21.25 12.45
CA SER A 2 -3.77 -21.63 13.43
C SER A 2 -3.75 -20.64 14.59
N THR A 3 -3.57 -21.12 15.82
CA THR A 3 -3.42 -20.26 17.00
C THR A 3 -1.97 -19.79 17.12
N LEU A 4 -1.79 -18.50 17.37
CA LEU A 4 -0.49 -17.88 17.60
C LEU A 4 -0.51 -17.19 18.96
N SER A 5 0.42 -17.56 19.85
CA SER A 5 0.60 -16.91 21.15
C SER A 5 1.85 -16.03 21.11
N VAL A 6 1.68 -14.73 21.38
CA VAL A 6 2.75 -13.73 21.38
C VAL A 6 2.70 -12.90 22.65
N ARG A 7 3.86 -12.51 23.17
CA ARG A 7 3.97 -11.56 24.27
C ARG A 7 4.20 -10.16 23.71
N LEU A 8 3.41 -9.20 24.17
CA LEU A 8 3.51 -7.80 23.78
C LEU A 8 3.87 -6.95 25.00
N PRO A 9 4.63 -5.85 24.82
CA PRO A 9 4.79 -4.85 25.87
C PRO A 9 3.42 -4.34 26.37
N GLU A 10 3.27 -4.14 27.68
CA GLU A 10 2.02 -3.67 28.30
C GLU A 10 1.49 -2.38 27.69
N SER A 11 2.38 -1.43 27.39
CA SER A 11 2.02 -0.16 26.76
C SER A 11 1.42 -0.35 25.37
N LEU A 12 1.92 -1.31 24.58
CA LEU A 12 1.42 -1.64 23.26
C LEU A 12 0.07 -2.35 23.35
N HIS A 13 -0.05 -3.33 24.24
CA HIS A 13 -1.30 -4.05 24.46
C HIS A 13 -2.45 -3.10 24.85
N LYS A 14 -2.20 -2.14 25.75
CA LYS A 14 -3.19 -1.11 26.13
C LYS A 14 -3.63 -0.24 24.95
N LYS A 15 -2.69 0.17 24.09
CA LYS A 15 -3.01 0.96 22.88
C LYS A 15 -3.84 0.17 21.88
N ILE A 16 -3.45 -1.08 21.59
CA ILE A 16 -4.20 -1.97 20.69
C ILE A 16 -5.62 -2.17 21.21
N LYS A 17 -5.78 -2.42 22.52
CA LYS A 17 -7.10 -2.58 23.14
C LYS A 17 -7.98 -1.33 22.99
N LYS A 18 -7.41 -0.13 23.14
CA LYS A 18 -8.13 1.13 22.94
C LYS A 18 -8.60 1.27 21.49
N ILE A 19 -7.70 1.11 20.53
CA ILE A 19 -8.00 1.26 19.10
C ILE A 19 -9.03 0.22 18.65
N ALA A 20 -8.86 -1.05 19.01
CA ALA A 20 -9.80 -2.10 18.67
C ALA A 20 -11.23 -1.81 19.20
N LYS A 21 -11.33 -1.18 20.39
CA LYS A 21 -12.62 -0.74 20.94
C LYS A 21 -13.24 0.41 20.13
N GLU A 22 -12.45 1.39 19.71
CA GLU A 22 -12.89 2.52 18.89
C GLU A 22 -13.38 2.03 17.51
N GLU A 23 -12.65 1.11 16.89
CA GLU A 23 -12.96 0.46 15.61
C GLU A 23 -14.04 -0.63 15.72
N LYS A 24 -14.51 -0.95 16.92
CA LYS A 24 -15.51 -2.01 17.20
C LYS A 24 -15.11 -3.40 16.65
N VAL A 25 -13.83 -3.74 16.73
CA VAL A 25 -13.29 -5.05 16.33
C VAL A 25 -12.65 -5.78 17.52
N SER A 26 -12.48 -7.10 17.41
CA SER A 26 -11.70 -7.84 18.41
C SER A 26 -10.20 -7.51 18.32
N ILE A 27 -9.46 -7.66 19.41
CA ILE A 27 -7.99 -7.54 19.40
C ILE A 27 -7.36 -8.50 18.39
N ASN A 28 -7.87 -9.73 18.30
CA ASN A 28 -7.36 -10.73 17.36
C ASN A 28 -7.58 -10.33 15.90
N GLN A 29 -8.74 -9.77 15.59
CA GLN A 29 -9.03 -9.25 14.25
C GLN A 29 -8.14 -8.06 13.91
N PHE A 30 -7.95 -7.13 14.86
CA PHE A 30 -7.04 -5.99 14.69
C PHE A 30 -5.61 -6.46 14.40
N ILE A 31 -5.06 -7.37 15.22
CA ILE A 31 -3.71 -7.90 15.04
C ILE A 31 -3.58 -8.66 13.71
N SER A 32 -4.59 -9.46 13.35
CA SER A 32 -4.59 -10.22 12.09
C SER A 32 -4.61 -9.29 10.88
N SER A 33 -5.41 -8.22 10.93
CA SER A 33 -5.46 -7.20 9.88
C SER A 33 -4.13 -6.45 9.75
N ALA A 34 -3.57 -6.00 10.87
CA ALA A 34 -2.28 -5.31 10.88
C ALA A 34 -1.14 -6.21 10.36
N ALA A 35 -1.16 -7.50 10.69
CA ALA A 35 -0.21 -8.47 10.16
C ALA A 35 -0.38 -8.65 8.64
N ALA A 36 -1.61 -8.79 8.15
CA ALA A 36 -1.90 -8.89 6.73
C ALA A 36 -1.45 -7.64 5.96
N GLU A 37 -1.70 -6.45 6.51
CA GLU A 37 -1.25 -5.17 5.94
C GLU A 37 0.28 -5.10 5.86
N LYS A 38 0.98 -5.44 6.95
CA LYS A 38 2.44 -5.43 6.96
C LYS A 38 3.05 -6.42 5.98
N VAL A 39 2.48 -7.61 5.87
CA VAL A 39 2.88 -8.63 4.89
C VAL A 39 2.66 -8.13 3.47
N SER A 40 1.49 -7.56 3.19
CA SER A 40 1.17 -6.98 1.88
C SER A 40 2.19 -5.92 1.49
N ALA A 41 2.46 -4.96 2.38
CA ALA A 41 3.44 -3.90 2.14
C ALA A 41 4.84 -4.45 1.82
N ILE A 42 5.31 -5.47 2.55
CA ILE A 42 6.62 -6.10 2.31
C ILE A 42 6.66 -6.77 0.93
N ILE A 43 5.64 -7.59 0.62
CA ILE A 43 5.55 -8.31 -0.66
C ILE A 43 5.47 -7.33 -1.83
N THR A 44 4.67 -6.26 -1.71
CA THR A 44 4.54 -5.24 -2.76
C THR A 44 5.87 -4.56 -3.04
N VAL A 45 6.66 -4.21 -2.02
CA VAL A 45 7.98 -3.62 -2.21
C VAL A 45 8.90 -4.55 -3.00
N ASP A 46 8.92 -5.83 -2.65
CA ASP A 46 9.77 -6.81 -3.35
C ASP A 46 9.30 -7.06 -4.78
N TYR A 47 7.99 -7.10 -5.01
CA TYR A 47 7.40 -7.17 -6.34
C TYR A 47 7.82 -5.98 -7.20
N LEU A 48 7.62 -4.74 -6.72
CA LEU A 48 7.99 -3.53 -7.46
C LEU A 48 9.50 -3.48 -7.76
N LYS A 49 10.36 -3.93 -6.83
CA LYS A 49 11.81 -4.04 -7.08
C LYS A 49 12.13 -5.04 -8.18
N LYS A 50 11.41 -6.16 -8.28
CA LYS A 50 11.59 -7.15 -9.36
C LYS A 50 11.17 -6.55 -10.70
N GLU A 51 9.98 -5.94 -10.77
CA GLU A 51 9.49 -5.30 -11.99
C GLU A 51 10.41 -4.15 -12.44
N ALA A 52 10.89 -3.33 -11.51
CA ALA A 52 11.80 -2.24 -11.81
C ALA A 52 13.12 -2.70 -12.45
N LYS A 53 13.61 -3.91 -12.13
CA LYS A 53 14.80 -4.50 -12.78
C LYS A 53 14.54 -4.91 -14.22
N LEU A 54 13.30 -5.22 -14.57
CA LEU A 54 12.90 -5.60 -15.93
C LEU A 54 12.64 -4.36 -16.80
N GLY A 55 12.25 -3.24 -16.17
CA GLY A 55 11.97 -1.98 -16.85
C GLY A 55 13.20 -1.37 -17.52
N LYS A 56 13.06 -1.00 -18.79
CA LYS A 56 14.08 -0.25 -19.54
C LYS A 56 13.59 1.16 -19.83
N LYS A 57 14.32 2.17 -19.34
CA LYS A 57 13.97 3.59 -19.53
C LYS A 57 13.77 3.94 -21.01
N LYS A 58 14.60 3.39 -21.90
CA LYS A 58 14.50 3.61 -23.35
C LYS A 58 13.18 3.14 -23.94
N ASP A 59 12.66 1.99 -23.49
CA ASP A 59 11.40 1.45 -23.98
C ASP A 59 10.24 2.33 -23.51
N PHE A 60 10.30 2.79 -22.26
CA PHE A 60 9.36 3.76 -21.71
C PHE A 60 9.35 5.09 -22.50
N GLU A 61 10.52 5.68 -22.75
CA GLU A 61 10.64 6.90 -23.57
C GLU A 61 10.13 6.69 -25.01
N THR A 62 10.35 5.51 -25.58
CA THR A 62 9.86 5.17 -26.93
C THR A 62 8.34 5.11 -26.97
N ILE A 63 7.70 4.60 -25.92
CA ILE A 63 6.23 4.60 -25.79
C ILE A 63 5.72 6.04 -25.61
N LEU A 64 6.34 6.85 -24.76
CA LEU A 64 5.92 8.24 -24.53
C LEU A 64 5.95 9.09 -25.79
N LYS A 65 6.91 8.86 -26.71
CA LYS A 65 6.96 9.55 -28.01
C LYS A 65 5.77 9.25 -28.93
N LYS A 66 4.97 8.24 -28.64
CA LYS A 66 3.74 7.93 -29.39
C LYS A 66 2.56 8.81 -28.95
N VAL A 67 2.68 9.49 -27.81
CA VAL A 67 1.65 10.43 -27.35
C VAL A 67 1.70 11.67 -28.25
N PRO A 68 0.59 12.05 -28.90
CA PRO A 68 0.55 13.27 -29.72
C PRO A 68 0.83 14.50 -28.87
N ASP A 69 1.65 15.41 -29.41
CA ASP A 69 1.92 16.71 -28.80
C ASP A 69 0.78 17.69 -29.16
N VAL A 70 -0.35 17.54 -28.46
CA VAL A 70 -1.56 18.34 -28.66
C VAL A 70 -2.13 18.80 -27.32
N GLU A 71 -2.88 19.90 -27.34
CA GLU A 71 -3.58 20.39 -26.17
C GLU A 71 -4.53 19.32 -25.60
N PRO A 72 -4.56 19.11 -24.27
CA PRO A 72 -5.51 18.21 -23.65
C PRO A 72 -6.95 18.62 -23.94
N GLU A 73 -7.82 17.61 -24.04
CA GLU A 73 -9.26 17.77 -24.14
C GLU A 73 -9.79 18.61 -22.96
N PRO A 74 -10.89 19.36 -23.13
CA PRO A 74 -11.38 20.28 -22.10
C PRO A 74 -11.59 19.67 -20.71
N TYR A 75 -11.92 18.37 -20.62
CA TYR A 75 -12.13 17.64 -19.38
C TYR A 75 -10.84 17.10 -18.74
N ASP A 76 -9.74 17.02 -19.49
CA ASP A 76 -8.41 16.60 -19.03
C ASP A 76 -7.53 17.81 -18.64
N ARG A 77 -8.01 19.04 -18.88
CA ARG A 77 -7.30 20.27 -18.51
C ARG A 77 -7.28 20.44 -16.99
N LEU A 78 -6.13 20.86 -16.47
CA LEU A 78 -5.99 21.24 -15.08
C LEU A 78 -6.92 22.42 -14.74
N PRO A 79 -7.45 22.50 -13.50
CA PRO A 79 -8.23 23.65 -13.07
C PRO A 79 -7.40 24.93 -13.17
N LYS A 80 -8.00 26.01 -13.70
CA LYS A 80 -7.37 27.33 -13.63
C LYS A 80 -7.39 27.80 -12.17
N SER A 81 -6.20 28.02 -11.59
CA SER A 81 -5.99 28.62 -10.27
C SER A 81 -6.43 30.08 -10.23
#